data_AF-A0A4R5NNF9-F1
#
_entry.id   AF-A0A4R5NNF9-F1
#
_cell.length_a   1.000
_cell.length_b   1.000
_cell.length_c   1.000
_cell.angle_alpha   90.00
_cell.angle_beta   90.00
_cell.angle_gamma   90.00
#
_symmetry.space_group_name_H-M   'P 1'
#
loop_
_entity.id
_entity.type
_entity.pdbx_description
1 polymer ?
#
loop_
_entity_poly.entity_id
_entity_poly.type
_entity_poly.pdbx_seq_one_letter_code
_entity_poly.pdbx_strand_id
1 'polypeptide(L)'
;MMEIKSVIGTENPVYPDAIAIRRTVFIGEQGVSEALELDGQDEDVKHYVGYVDGQAVATARIKPLFNQRVKIQRVATLKAARHHGYNTQIIKRILSDAQDEGFLEAVLDAQETALGFYQKMGFVITSEPFLEANIKHRKMTYNLVQKKESID
;
A
#
# COMPACT_ATOMS: atom_id res chain seq x y z
N MET A 1 -2.91 -16.90 -11.49
CA MET A 1 -3.82 -16.05 -10.69
C MET A 1 -3.04 -15.61 -9.45
N MET A 2 -3.18 -14.38 -8.97
CA MET A 2 -2.45 -13.94 -7.78
C MET A 2 -3.28 -14.27 -6.52
N GLU A 3 -2.66 -14.88 -5.53
CA GLU A 3 -3.21 -15.05 -4.19
C GLU A 3 -2.79 -13.84 -3.33
N ILE A 4 -3.69 -13.28 -2.53
CA ILE A 4 -3.36 -12.19 -1.60
C ILE A 4 -3.60 -12.66 -0.18
N LYS A 5 -2.54 -12.64 0.64
CA LYS A 5 -2.60 -12.90 2.08
C LYS A 5 -2.44 -11.59 2.84
N SER A 6 -3.13 -11.47 3.97
CA SER A 6 -3.05 -10.29 4.83
C SER A 6 -3.09 -10.66 6.30
N VAL A 7 -2.29 -9.98 7.12
CA VAL A 7 -2.18 -10.28 8.56
C VAL A 7 -1.67 -9.06 9.31
N ILE A 8 -2.05 -8.94 10.59
CA ILE A 8 -1.59 -7.88 11.49
C ILE A 8 -0.32 -8.34 12.21
N GLY A 9 0.65 -7.45 12.33
CA GLY A 9 1.87 -7.64 13.10
C GLY A 9 2.90 -8.57 12.46
N THR A 10 3.86 -9.01 13.28
CA THR A 10 5.11 -9.65 12.82
C THR A 10 5.18 -11.16 13.04
N GLU A 11 4.38 -11.69 13.96
CA GLU A 11 4.43 -13.10 14.38
C GLU A 11 3.66 -14.04 13.43
N ASN A 12 4.04 -14.04 12.15
CA ASN A 12 3.38 -14.79 11.09
C ASN A 12 4.30 -14.98 9.86
N PRO A 13 4.00 -15.91 8.94
CA PRO A 13 4.84 -16.16 7.78
C PRO A 13 4.74 -15.12 6.65
N VAL A 14 3.73 -14.24 6.66
CA VAL A 14 3.52 -13.23 5.61
C VAL A 14 4.45 -12.03 5.80
N TYR A 15 4.71 -11.66 7.05
CA TYR A 15 5.55 -10.51 7.40
C TYR A 15 7.00 -10.63 6.87
N PRO A 16 7.71 -11.76 7.02
CA PRO A 16 9.03 -11.94 6.42
C PRO A 16 9.05 -11.73 4.90
N ASP A 17 8.02 -12.19 4.18
CA ASP A 17 7.91 -12.00 2.74
C ASP A 17 7.72 -10.52 2.36
N ALA A 18 6.87 -9.81 3.11
CA ALA A 18 6.68 -8.37 2.95
C ALA A 18 8.01 -7.61 3.12
N ILE A 19 8.78 -7.95 4.17
CA ILE A 19 10.08 -7.35 4.45
C ILE A 19 11.10 -7.67 3.34
N ALA A 20 11.15 -8.91 2.85
CA ALA A 20 12.07 -9.28 1.77
C ALA A 20 11.84 -8.44 0.50
N ILE A 21 10.57 -8.24 0.11
CA ILE A 21 10.21 -7.38 -1.03
C ILE A 21 10.58 -5.92 -0.74
N ARG A 22 10.22 -5.40 0.43
CA ARG A 22 10.50 -4.01 0.85
C ARG A 22 11.98 -3.70 0.84
N ARG A 23 12.83 -4.57 1.41
CA ARG A 23 14.29 -4.42 1.39
C ARG A 23 14.81 -4.40 -0.04
N THR A 24 14.36 -5.33 -0.88
CA THR A 24 14.79 -5.40 -2.28
C THR A 24 14.47 -4.09 -3.01
N VAL A 25 13.24 -3.60 -2.88
CA VAL A 25 12.76 -2.44 -3.64
C VAL A 25 13.22 -1.11 -3.01
N PHE A 26 12.94 -0.86 -1.74
CA PHE A 26 13.21 0.44 -1.13
C PHE A 26 14.69 0.62 -0.81
N ILE A 27 15.35 -0.38 -0.23
CA ILE A 27 16.78 -0.29 0.09
C ILE A 27 17.63 -0.56 -1.16
N GLY A 28 17.40 -1.71 -1.81
CA GLY A 28 18.23 -2.17 -2.92
C GLY A 28 18.08 -1.33 -4.21
N GLU A 29 16.86 -0.96 -4.59
CA GLU A 29 16.62 -0.22 -5.84
C GLU A 29 16.52 1.30 -5.63
N GLN A 30 15.86 1.76 -4.55
CA GLN A 30 15.58 3.19 -4.35
C GLN A 30 16.58 3.88 -3.41
N GLY A 31 17.48 3.13 -2.75
CA GLY A 31 18.50 3.69 -1.87
C GLY A 31 17.95 4.28 -0.57
N VAL A 32 16.75 3.88 -0.14
CA VAL A 32 16.21 4.23 1.18
C VAL A 32 17.07 3.55 2.25
N SER A 33 17.44 4.28 3.30
CA SER A 33 18.25 3.70 4.38
C SER A 33 17.44 2.65 5.15
N GLU A 34 18.14 1.64 5.67
CA GLU A 34 17.50 0.57 6.45
C GLU A 34 16.73 1.10 7.67
N ALA A 35 17.26 2.11 8.35
CA ALA A 35 16.61 2.75 9.49
C ALA A 35 15.30 3.48 9.13
N LEU A 36 15.16 3.96 7.89
CA LEU A 36 13.90 4.57 7.42
C LEU A 36 12.90 3.50 6.98
N GLU A 37 13.37 2.39 6.42
CA GLU A 37 12.51 1.31 5.96
C GLU A 37 11.96 0.47 7.12
N LEU A 38 12.82 0.10 8.07
CA LEU A 38 12.49 -0.64 9.28
C LEU A 38 12.16 0.34 10.41
N ASP A 39 11.01 1.00 10.28
CA ASP A 39 10.59 2.13 11.12
C ASP A 39 10.05 1.76 12.51
N GLY A 40 10.12 0.48 12.89
CA GLY A 40 9.65 -0.02 14.18
C GLY A 40 8.14 -0.03 14.36
N GLN A 41 7.35 0.20 13.30
CA GLN A 41 5.88 0.24 13.38
C GLN A 41 5.21 -1.01 12.78
N ASP A 42 5.99 -2.02 12.44
CA ASP A 42 5.49 -3.20 11.72
C ASP A 42 4.63 -4.15 12.58
N GLU A 43 4.63 -3.99 13.91
CA GLU A 43 3.84 -4.80 14.86
C GLU A 43 2.35 -4.40 14.89
N ASP A 44 2.05 -3.11 14.69
CA ASP A 44 0.69 -2.56 14.83
C ASP A 44 -0.04 -2.31 13.49
N VAL A 45 0.49 -2.86 12.40
CA VAL A 45 0.00 -2.61 11.04
C VAL A 45 -0.40 -3.91 10.37
N LYS A 46 -1.34 -3.81 9.42
CA LYS A 46 -1.78 -4.93 8.60
C LYS A 46 -0.95 -4.97 7.32
N HIS A 47 -0.25 -6.06 7.10
CA HIS A 47 0.55 -6.34 5.91
C HIS A 47 -0.30 -7.07 4.87
N TYR A 48 -0.06 -6.80 3.59
CA TYR A 48 -0.66 -7.48 2.45
C TYR A 48 0.46 -7.96 1.54
N VAL A 49 0.47 -9.24 1.17
CA VAL A 49 1.44 -9.82 0.23
C VAL A 49 0.70 -10.56 -0.87
N GLY A 50 1.10 -10.27 -2.11
CA GLY A 50 0.65 -10.95 -3.31
C GLY A 50 1.60 -12.07 -3.70
N TYR A 51 1.07 -13.27 -3.91
CA TYR A 51 1.79 -14.47 -4.30
C TYR A 51 1.37 -14.93 -5.70
N VAL A 52 2.36 -15.29 -6.52
CA VAL A 52 2.16 -15.88 -7.85
C VAL A 52 2.96 -17.17 -7.89
N ASP A 53 2.28 -18.29 -8.15
CA ASP A 53 2.89 -19.63 -8.16
C ASP A 53 3.66 -19.93 -6.86
N GLY A 54 3.11 -19.48 -5.72
CA GLY A 54 3.71 -19.64 -4.39
C GLY A 54 4.81 -18.64 -4.04
N GLN A 55 5.25 -17.80 -4.98
CA GLN A 55 6.31 -16.81 -4.77
C GLN A 55 5.72 -15.44 -4.40
N ALA A 56 6.21 -14.83 -3.33
CA ALA A 56 5.88 -13.45 -2.96
C ALA A 56 6.45 -12.46 -3.99
N VAL A 57 5.61 -11.61 -4.56
CA VAL A 57 5.99 -10.69 -5.66
C VAL A 57 5.65 -9.23 -5.43
N ALA A 58 4.65 -8.94 -4.60
CA ALA A 58 4.20 -7.58 -4.31
C ALA A 58 3.73 -7.47 -2.85
N THR A 59 3.87 -6.29 -2.28
CA THR A 59 3.49 -6.03 -0.89
C THR A 59 2.96 -4.62 -0.70
N ALA A 60 2.16 -4.43 0.35
CA ALA A 60 1.80 -3.14 0.92
C ALA A 60 1.50 -3.34 2.41
N ARG A 61 1.46 -2.26 3.19
CA ARG A 61 0.91 -2.28 4.55
C ARG A 61 -0.09 -1.15 4.73
N ILE A 62 -0.98 -1.30 5.69
CA ILE A 62 -1.89 -0.25 6.11
C ILE A 62 -1.76 0.06 7.59
N LYS A 63 -1.87 1.34 7.92
CA LYS A 63 -1.90 1.85 9.29
C LYS A 63 -3.19 2.62 9.52
N PRO A 64 -4.04 2.21 10.48
CA PRO A 64 -5.19 3.00 10.90
C PRO A 64 -4.77 4.40 11.39
N LEU A 65 -5.59 5.40 11.09
CA LEU A 65 -5.45 6.78 11.55
C LEU A 65 -6.74 7.21 12.26
N PHE A 66 -6.68 8.37 12.93
CA PHE A 66 -7.88 9.00 13.48
C PHE A 66 -8.92 9.32 12.40
N ASN A 67 -10.16 9.54 12.84
CA ASN A 67 -11.31 9.91 11.99
C ASN A 67 -11.67 8.86 10.92
N GLN A 68 -11.55 7.57 11.26
CA GLN A 68 -11.88 6.46 10.35
C GLN A 68 -11.11 6.54 9.03
N ARG A 69 -9.83 6.94 9.10
CA ARG A 69 -8.94 6.96 7.93
C ARG A 69 -7.94 5.82 8.02
N VAL A 70 -7.47 5.35 6.87
CA VAL A 70 -6.42 4.35 6.79
C VAL A 70 -5.30 4.82 5.87
N LYS A 71 -4.05 4.73 6.32
CA LYS A 71 -2.87 5.09 5.52
C LYS A 71 -2.28 3.86 4.85
N ILE A 72 -2.26 3.85 3.52
CA ILE A 72 -1.56 2.86 2.71
C ILE A 72 -0.09 3.28 2.60
N GLN A 73 0.81 2.33 2.87
CA GLN A 73 2.25 2.55 2.91
C GLN A 73 3.01 1.38 2.29
N ARG A 74 4.30 1.60 1.99
CA ARG A 74 5.27 0.56 1.59
C ARG A 74 4.78 -0.30 0.40
N VAL A 75 4.11 0.33 -0.57
CA VAL A 75 3.61 -0.33 -1.78
C VAL A 75 4.80 -0.65 -2.69
N ALA A 76 5.09 -1.94 -2.90
CA ALA A 76 6.24 -2.39 -3.65
C ALA A 76 5.93 -3.64 -4.48
N THR A 77 6.56 -3.74 -5.65
CA THR A 77 6.57 -4.95 -6.49
C THR A 77 7.99 -5.22 -6.93
N LEU A 78 8.43 -6.48 -6.82
CA LEU A 78 9.71 -6.92 -7.34
C LEU A 78 9.82 -6.58 -8.83
N LYS A 79 11.01 -6.13 -9.27
CA LYS A 79 11.23 -5.67 -10.65
C LYS A 79 10.75 -6.65 -11.72
N ALA A 80 11.02 -7.95 -11.54
CA ALA A 80 10.62 -9.01 -12.47
C ALA A 80 9.09 -9.22 -12.56
N ALA A 81 8.33 -8.78 -11.55
CA ALA A 81 6.88 -8.96 -11.46
C ALA A 81 6.09 -7.68 -11.79
N ARG A 82 6.76 -6.57 -12.16
CA ARG A 82 6.09 -5.31 -12.53
C ARG A 82 5.29 -5.45 -13.82
N HIS A 83 4.37 -4.52 -14.05
CA HIS A 83 3.51 -4.44 -15.25
C HIS A 83 2.48 -5.58 -15.42
N HIS A 84 2.30 -6.44 -14.42
CA HIS A 84 1.26 -7.49 -14.39
C HIS A 84 -0.01 -7.07 -13.62
N GLY A 85 -0.09 -5.83 -13.13
CA GLY A 85 -1.26 -5.33 -12.40
C GLY A 85 -1.38 -5.82 -10.94
N TYR A 86 -0.34 -6.42 -10.37
CA TYR A 86 -0.35 -6.94 -8.99
C TYR A 86 -0.60 -5.86 -7.94
N ASN A 87 0.03 -4.69 -8.04
CA ASN A 87 -0.28 -3.57 -7.13
C ASN A 87 -1.74 -3.11 -7.26
N THR A 88 -2.33 -3.10 -8.46
CA THR A 88 -3.75 -2.77 -8.61
C THR A 88 -4.62 -3.75 -7.85
N GLN A 89 -4.31 -5.06 -7.91
CA GLN A 89 -5.05 -6.08 -7.18
C GLN A 89 -4.88 -5.94 -5.66
N ILE A 90 -3.65 -5.71 -5.17
CA ILE A 90 -3.39 -5.46 -3.73
C ILE A 90 -4.15 -4.22 -3.25
N ILE A 91 -4.05 -3.09 -3.96
CA ILE A 91 -4.71 -1.85 -3.54
C ILE A 91 -6.23 -2.00 -3.58
N LYS A 92 -6.81 -2.66 -4.59
CA LYS A 92 -8.25 -2.95 -4.62
C LYS A 92 -8.68 -3.81 -3.42
N ARG A 93 -7.88 -4.83 -3.07
CA ARG A 93 -8.14 -5.66 -1.89
C ARG A 93 -8.10 -4.82 -0.61
N ILE A 94 -7.10 -3.95 -0.47
CA ILE A 94 -6.99 -3.02 0.66
C ILE A 94 -8.22 -2.10 0.76
N LEU A 95 -8.66 -1.51 -0.35
CA LEU A 95 -9.82 -0.62 -0.35
C LEU A 95 -11.09 -1.37 0.05
N SER A 96 -11.29 -2.60 -0.43
CA SER A 96 -12.42 -3.45 -0.04
C SER A 96 -12.38 -3.78 1.44
N ASP A 97 -11.25 -4.32 1.94
CA ASP A 97 -11.09 -4.68 3.35
C ASP A 97 -11.29 -3.43 4.25
N ALA A 98 -10.74 -2.28 3.86
CA ALA A 98 -10.90 -1.04 4.62
C ALA A 98 -12.35 -0.56 4.68
N GLN A 99 -13.09 -0.71 3.58
CA GLN A 99 -14.52 -0.38 3.56
C GLN A 99 -15.32 -1.32 4.48
N ASP A 100 -15.04 -2.62 4.45
CA ASP A 100 -15.68 -3.63 5.30
C ASP A 100 -15.35 -3.43 6.79
N GLU A 101 -14.13 -2.94 7.09
CA GLU A 101 -13.68 -2.56 8.43
C GLU A 101 -14.23 -1.20 8.91
N GLY A 102 -15.02 -0.50 8.09
CA GLY A 102 -15.71 0.75 8.44
C GLY A 102 -14.86 2.02 8.28
N PHE A 103 -13.73 1.96 7.59
CA PHE A 103 -12.98 3.17 7.23
C PHE A 103 -13.75 3.99 6.17
N LEU A 104 -13.67 5.31 6.28
CA LEU A 104 -14.33 6.26 5.38
C LEU A 104 -13.40 6.80 4.30
N GLU A 105 -12.09 6.80 4.55
CA GLU A 105 -11.11 7.32 3.59
C GLU A 105 -9.78 6.55 3.65
N ALA A 106 -9.25 6.20 2.48
CA ALA A 106 -7.89 5.72 2.35
C ALA A 106 -6.96 6.87 1.92
N VAL A 107 -5.76 6.90 2.48
CA VAL A 107 -4.77 7.95 2.23
C VAL A 107 -3.43 7.35 1.91
N LEU A 108 -2.64 8.02 1.09
CA LEU A 108 -1.26 7.61 0.80
C LEU A 108 -0.39 8.80 0.44
N ASP A 109 0.91 8.61 0.59
CA ASP A 109 1.93 9.52 0.08
C ASP A 109 2.49 8.87 -1.19
N ALA A 110 2.07 9.34 -2.37
CA ALA A 110 2.50 8.80 -3.65
C ALA A 110 3.76 9.49 -4.11
N GLN A 111 4.77 8.73 -4.54
CA GLN A 111 5.86 9.26 -5.36
C GLN A 111 5.27 9.93 -6.61
N GLU A 112 5.84 11.07 -7.05
CA GLU A 112 5.30 11.80 -8.21
C GLU A 112 5.21 10.93 -9.48
N THR A 113 6.12 9.97 -9.62
CA THR A 113 6.15 8.98 -10.71
C THR A 113 4.98 8.00 -10.68
N ALA A 114 4.30 7.84 -9.53
CA ALA A 114 3.18 6.93 -9.32
C ALA A 114 1.80 7.62 -9.31
N LEU A 115 1.73 8.95 -9.46
CA LEU A 115 0.46 9.68 -9.39
C LEU A 115 -0.56 9.17 -10.42
N GLY A 116 -0.14 9.02 -11.67
CA GLY A 116 -1.03 8.53 -12.74
C GLY A 116 -1.54 7.11 -12.50
N PHE A 117 -0.81 6.28 -11.75
CA PHE A 117 -1.26 4.96 -11.34
C PHE A 117 -2.41 5.08 -10.32
N TYR A 118 -2.24 5.85 -9.25
CA TYR A 118 -3.26 6.01 -8.22
C TYR A 118 -4.48 6.81 -8.71
N GLN A 119 -4.29 7.79 -9.59
CA GLN A 119 -5.40 8.54 -10.21
C GLN A 119 -6.32 7.62 -11.03
N LYS A 120 -5.76 6.67 -11.80
CA LYS A 120 -6.55 5.65 -12.52
C LYS A 120 -7.35 4.75 -11.58
N MET A 121 -6.94 4.63 -10.32
CA MET A 121 -7.68 3.90 -9.29
C MET A 121 -8.71 4.76 -8.55
N GLY A 122 -8.83 6.05 -8.88
CA GLY A 122 -9.79 6.97 -8.26
C GLY A 122 -9.23 7.79 -7.10
N PHE A 123 -7.93 7.72 -6.81
CA PHE A 123 -7.32 8.61 -5.82
C PHE A 123 -7.19 10.04 -6.37
N VAL A 124 -7.37 11.02 -5.49
CA VAL A 124 -7.23 12.44 -5.81
C VAL A 124 -6.05 13.05 -5.05
N ILE A 125 -5.32 13.97 -5.68
CA ILE A 125 -4.20 14.69 -5.06
C ILE A 125 -4.77 15.73 -4.07
N THR A 126 -4.23 15.77 -2.86
CA THR A 126 -4.71 16.67 -1.78
C THR A 126 -3.60 17.50 -1.14
N SER A 127 -2.38 17.48 -1.68
CA SER A 127 -1.29 18.35 -1.23
C SER A 127 -0.40 18.86 -2.36
N GLU A 128 0.32 19.93 -2.04
CA GLU A 128 1.55 20.31 -2.75
C GLU A 128 2.64 19.22 -2.62
N PRO A 129 3.66 19.24 -3.50
CA PRO A 129 4.80 18.34 -3.39
C PRO A 129 5.54 18.50 -2.06
N PHE A 130 6.07 17.40 -1.55
CA PHE A 130 7.02 17.38 -0.44
C PHE A 130 8.07 16.29 -0.66
N LEU A 131 9.15 16.33 0.13
CA LEU A 131 10.21 15.32 0.09
C LEU A 131 10.02 14.32 1.23
N GLU A 132 10.15 13.04 0.90
CA GLU A 132 10.27 11.93 1.86
C GLU A 132 11.39 11.01 1.35
N ALA A 133 12.38 10.72 2.18
CA ALA A 133 13.60 9.97 1.79
C ALA A 133 14.27 10.50 0.50
N ASN A 134 14.34 11.82 0.33
CA ASN A 134 14.86 12.51 -0.87
C ASN A 134 14.07 12.26 -2.17
N ILE A 135 12.88 11.70 -2.08
CA ILE A 135 11.99 11.44 -3.22
C ILE A 135 10.78 12.39 -3.14
N LYS A 136 10.40 12.97 -4.27
CA LYS A 136 9.21 13.85 -4.35
C LYS A 136 7.93 13.04 -4.24
N HIS A 137 7.07 13.45 -3.31
CA HIS A 137 5.79 12.85 -3.03
C HIS A 137 4.66 13.88 -3.03
N ARG A 138 3.43 13.40 -3.20
CA ARG A 138 2.19 14.16 -2.92
C ARG A 138 1.21 13.28 -2.14
N LYS A 139 0.45 13.88 -1.24
CA LYS A 139 -0.66 13.21 -0.56
C LYS A 139 -1.78 12.97 -1.55
N MET A 140 -2.36 11.78 -1.46
CA MET A 140 -3.57 11.44 -2.20
C MET A 140 -4.58 10.78 -1.27
N THR A 141 -5.87 10.97 -1.56
CA THR A 141 -6.96 10.33 -0.83
C THR A 141 -7.94 9.62 -1.76
N TYR A 142 -8.63 8.62 -1.22
CA TYR A 142 -9.70 7.88 -1.86
C TYR A 142 -10.87 7.78 -0.90
N ASN A 143 -12.05 8.22 -1.33
CA ASN A 143 -13.27 8.13 -0.54
C ASN A 143 -13.82 6.69 -0.61
N LEU A 144 -13.89 6.01 0.53
CA LEU A 144 -14.40 4.64 0.64
C LEU A 144 -15.93 4.59 0.72
N VAL A 145 -16.57 5.72 1.07
CA VAL A 145 -18.02 5.85 1.14
C VAL A 145 -18.55 6.16 -0.25
N GLN A 146 -18.74 5.12 -1.06
CA GLN A 146 -19.59 5.28 -2.24
C GLN A 146 -21.05 5.39 -1.79
N LYS A 147 -21.74 6.46 -2.22
CA LYS A 147 -23.18 6.59 -2.06
C LYS A 147 -23.81 5.30 -2.62
N LYS A 148 -24.54 4.54 -1.79
CA LYS A 148 -25.63 3.72 -2.33
C LYS A 148 -26.55 4.73 -3.02
N GLU A 149 -26.59 4.75 -4.34
CA GLU A 149 -27.75 5.32 -5.02
C GLU A 149 -28.94 4.50 -4.53
N SER A 150 -29.76 5.13 -3.70
CA SER A 150 -31.09 4.65 -3.37
C SER A 150 -31.84 4.53 -4.70
N ILE A 151 -32.05 3.29 -5.15
CA ILE A 151 -33.08 3.03 -6.15
C ILE A 151 -34.38 3.01 -5.33
N ASP A 152 -35.06 4.15 -5.31
CA ASP A 152 -36.48 4.22 -4.98
C ASP A 152 -37.31 3.62 -6.13
#